data_AF-A0A9X2J129-F1
#
_entry.id   AF-A0A9X2J129-F1
#
_cell.length_a   1.000
_cell.length_b   1.000
_cell.length_c   1.000
_cell.angle_alpha   90.00
_cell.angle_beta   90.00
_cell.angle_gamma   90.00
#
_symmetry.space_group_name_H-M   'P 1'
#
loop_
_entity.id
_entity.type
_entity.pdbx_description
1 polymer ?
#
loop_
_entity_poly.entity_id
_entity_poly.type
_entity_poly.pdbx_seq_one_letter_code
_entity_poly.pdbx_strand_id
1 'polypeptide(L)'
;MSWTDLHARTEILHAVLARAAVDPANPALLHDLPDSERLFGGPEGVLAALRYRWDNHLRAKLDQALSQGQSAAEAYLELAAEQPVLRAVLDYQDARRWQADRVPAC
;
A
#
# COMPACT_ATOMS: atom_id res chain seq x y z
N MET A 1 -17.17 -14.29 -3.58
CA MET A 1 -16.31 -13.95 -2.42
C MET A 1 -17.18 -14.00 -1.18
N SER A 2 -16.78 -14.74 -0.15
CA SER A 2 -17.54 -14.90 1.10
C SER A 2 -17.21 -13.80 2.12
N TRP A 3 -18.04 -13.68 3.17
CA TRP A 3 -17.73 -12.82 4.33
C TRP A 3 -16.38 -13.20 4.97
N THR A 4 -16.11 -14.50 5.09
CA THR A 4 -14.84 -15.01 5.63
C THR A 4 -13.65 -14.60 4.76
N ASP A 5 -13.79 -14.62 3.43
CA ASP A 5 -12.72 -14.16 2.53
C ASP A 5 -12.46 -12.65 2.69
N LEU A 6 -13.50 -11.84 2.90
CA LEU A 6 -13.34 -10.41 3.15
C LEU A 6 -12.53 -10.15 4.42
N HIS A 7 -12.89 -10.83 5.52
CA HIS A 7 -12.17 -10.67 6.78
C HIS A 7 -10.71 -11.13 6.65
N ALA A 8 -10.46 -12.30 6.04
CA ALA A 8 -9.10 -12.81 5.83
C ALA A 8 -8.23 -11.86 4.99
N ARG A 9 -8.81 -11.25 3.94
CA ARG A 9 -8.11 -10.22 3.15
C ARG A 9 -7.72 -9.02 3.99
N THR A 10 -8.63 -8.53 4.84
CA THR A 10 -8.35 -7.40 5.74
C THR A 10 -7.24 -7.74 6.73
N GLU A 11 -7.27 -8.93 7.33
CA GLU A 11 -6.23 -9.37 8.27
C GLU A 11 -4.85 -9.47 7.62
N ILE A 12 -4.76 -9.94 6.37
CA ILE A 12 -3.49 -9.96 5.62
C ILE A 12 -2.94 -8.53 5.43
N LEU A 13 -3.79 -7.57 5.04
CA LEU A 13 -3.36 -6.18 4.88
C LEU A 13 -2.94 -5.55 6.22
N HIS A 14 -3.66 -5.84 7.30
CA HIS A 14 -3.28 -5.39 8.64
C HIS A 14 -1.96 -5.99 9.10
N ALA A 15 -1.73 -7.28 8.86
CA ALA A 15 -0.47 -7.93 9.21
C ALA A 15 0.72 -7.31 8.48
N VAL A 16 0.57 -7.01 7.19
CA VAL A 16 1.60 -6.29 6.41
C VAL A 16 1.87 -4.91 6.99
N LEU A 17 0.82 -4.12 7.27
CA LEU A 17 1.00 -2.78 7.84
C LEU A 17 1.61 -2.84 9.26
N ALA A 18 1.25 -3.84 10.06
CA ALA A 18 1.86 -4.04 11.39
C ALA A 18 3.36 -4.37 11.28
N ARG A 19 3.75 -5.23 10.33
CA ARG A 19 5.18 -5.50 10.05
C ARG A 19 5.91 -4.25 9.54
N ALA A 20 5.29 -3.50 8.63
CA ALA A 20 5.87 -2.27 8.07
C ALA A 20 6.00 -1.14 9.09
N ALA A 21 5.16 -1.10 10.11
CA ALA A 21 5.28 -0.14 11.21
C ALA A 21 6.58 -0.34 12.01
N VAL A 22 7.12 -1.56 12.02
CA VAL A 22 8.44 -1.88 12.62
C VAL A 22 9.55 -1.60 11.61
N ASP A 23 9.43 -2.15 10.40
CA ASP A 23 10.40 -1.95 9.32
C ASP A 23 9.71 -2.04 7.94
N PRO A 24 9.48 -0.90 7.25
CA PRO A 24 8.87 -0.90 5.92
C PRO A 24 9.81 -1.44 4.83
N ALA A 25 11.12 -1.52 5.10
CA ALA A 25 12.13 -2.05 4.18
C ALA A 25 12.38 -3.57 4.38
N ASN A 26 11.64 -4.22 5.28
CA ASN A 26 11.81 -5.63 5.57
C ASN A 26 11.62 -6.48 4.28
N PRO A 27 12.62 -7.27 3.87
CA PRO A 27 12.52 -8.08 2.66
C PRO A 27 11.41 -9.13 2.72
N ALA A 28 11.00 -9.57 3.92
CA ALA A 28 9.93 -10.53 4.14
C ALA A 28 8.54 -9.87 4.31
N LEU A 29 8.41 -8.56 4.11
CA LEU A 29 7.19 -7.80 4.41
C LEU A 29 5.93 -8.39 3.76
N LEU A 30 6.04 -8.80 2.49
CA LEU A 30 4.95 -9.35 1.68
C LEU A 30 4.97 -10.88 1.57
N HIS A 31 5.87 -11.55 2.30
CA HIS A 31 6.05 -13.00 2.27
C HIS A 31 5.53 -13.64 3.56
N ASP A 32 5.37 -14.96 3.57
CA ASP A 32 4.87 -15.72 4.73
C ASP A 32 3.57 -15.15 5.30
N LEU A 33 2.65 -14.80 4.39
CA LEU A 33 1.29 -14.34 4.68
C LEU A 33 0.34 -15.51 4.36
N PRO A 34 -0.34 -16.09 5.36
CA PRO A 34 -1.32 -17.15 5.15
C PRO A 34 -2.37 -16.75 4.13
N ASP A 35 -2.80 -17.68 3.28
CA ASP A 35 -3.81 -17.48 2.24
C ASP A 35 -3.52 -16.38 1.19
N SER A 36 -2.36 -15.72 1.24
CA SER A 36 -2.03 -14.63 0.31
C SER A 36 -2.01 -15.06 -1.16
N GLU A 37 -1.57 -16.30 -1.44
CA GLU A 37 -1.63 -16.88 -2.78
C GLU A 37 -3.07 -17.03 -3.27
N ARG A 38 -3.94 -17.64 -2.46
CA ARG A 38 -5.34 -17.89 -2.80
C ARG A 38 -6.16 -16.60 -2.90
N LEU A 39 -5.92 -15.65 -2.00
CA LEU A 39 -6.75 -14.45 -1.87
C LEU A 39 -6.24 -13.31 -2.75
N PHE A 40 -4.93 -13.16 -2.91
CA PHE A 40 -4.35 -12.03 -3.64
C PHE A 40 -3.59 -12.45 -4.91
N GLY A 41 -3.29 -13.73 -5.11
CA GLY A 41 -2.37 -14.15 -6.16
C GLY A 41 -0.90 -13.86 -5.79
N GLY A 42 -0.59 -13.88 -4.50
CA GLY A 42 0.75 -13.74 -3.97
C GLY A 42 1.15 -12.30 -3.57
N PRO A 43 2.44 -12.06 -3.28
CA PRO A 43 2.96 -10.79 -2.77
C PRO A 43 2.61 -9.56 -3.61
N GLU A 44 2.68 -9.68 -4.94
CA GLU A 44 2.36 -8.59 -5.87
C GLU A 44 0.89 -8.18 -5.79
N GLY A 45 -0.02 -9.14 -5.60
CA GLY A 45 -1.44 -8.86 -5.42
C GLY A 45 -1.75 -8.16 -4.09
N VAL A 46 -0.99 -8.48 -3.03
CA VAL A 46 -1.08 -7.78 -1.75
C VAL A 46 -0.62 -6.32 -1.91
N LEU A 47 0.52 -6.10 -2.60
CA LEU A 47 1.01 -4.76 -2.91
C LEU A 47 0.03 -3.97 -3.77
N ALA A 48 -0.56 -4.60 -4.79
CA ALA A 48 -1.59 -3.98 -5.63
C ALA A 48 -2.83 -3.57 -4.82
N ALA A 49 -3.25 -4.38 -3.84
CA ALA A 49 -4.36 -4.05 -2.96
C ALA A 49 -4.03 -2.84 -2.04
N LEU A 50 -2.80 -2.74 -1.53
CA LEU A 50 -2.35 -1.58 -0.77
C LEU A 50 -2.30 -0.31 -1.63
N ARG A 51 -1.81 -0.41 -2.87
CA ARG A 51 -1.83 0.69 -3.84
C ARG A 51 -3.25 1.14 -4.13
N TYR A 52 -4.15 0.20 -4.41
CA TYR A 52 -5.56 0.49 -4.66
C TYR A 52 -6.22 1.23 -3.48
N ARG A 53 -5.95 0.80 -2.25
CA ARG A 53 -6.43 1.48 -1.04
C ARG A 53 -5.93 2.92 -0.98
N TRP A 54 -4.64 3.15 -1.22
CA TRP A 54 -4.07 4.49 -1.25
C TRP A 54 -4.73 5.37 -2.32
N ASP A 55 -4.80 4.87 -3.55
CA ASP A 55 -5.36 5.63 -4.68
C ASP A 55 -6.84 5.98 -4.46
N ASN A 56 -7.61 5.06 -3.88
CA ASN A 56 -9.00 5.29 -3.55
C ASN A 56 -9.17 6.41 -2.51
N HIS A 57 -8.37 6.38 -1.44
CA HIS A 57 -8.39 7.44 -0.43
C HIS A 57 -7.85 8.77 -0.94
N LEU A 58 -6.82 8.75 -1.79
CA LEU A 58 -6.27 9.96 -2.39
C LEU A 58 -7.28 10.63 -3.30
N ARG A 59 -8.02 9.88 -4.13
CA ARG A 59 -9.09 10.43 -4.96
C ARG A 59 -10.15 11.14 -4.10
N ALA A 60 -10.62 10.49 -3.04
CA ALA A 60 -11.59 11.10 -2.13
C ALA A 60 -11.05 12.37 -1.45
N LYS A 61 -9.79 12.37 -1.00
CA LYS A 61 -9.14 13.56 -0.43
C LYS A 61 -8.99 14.69 -1.44
N LEU A 62 -8.67 14.39 -2.69
CA LEU A 62 -8.57 15.38 -3.76
C LEU A 62 -9.93 15.99 -4.09
N ASP A 63 -10.99 15.18 -4.18
CA ASP A 63 -12.35 15.67 -4.41
C ASP A 63 -12.81 16.61 -3.28
N GLN A 64 -12.48 16.26 -2.03
CA GLN A 64 -12.75 17.12 -0.88
C GLN A 64 -11.93 18.43 -0.93
N ALA A 65 -10.64 18.35 -1.26
CA ALA A 65 -9.76 19.50 -1.34
C ALA A 65 -10.22 20.52 -2.39
N LEU A 66 -10.69 20.04 -3.55
CA LEU A 66 -11.30 20.88 -4.58
C LEU A 66 -12.51 21.67 -4.03
N SER A 67 -13.34 21.02 -3.21
CA SER A 67 -14.51 21.66 -2.61
C SER A 67 -14.15 22.68 -1.51
N GLN A 68 -12.97 22.53 -0.89
CA GLN A 68 -12.48 23.36 0.22
C GLN A 68 -11.49 24.46 -0.23
N GLY A 69 -11.11 24.49 -1.51
CA GLY A 69 -10.07 25.40 -2.02
C GLY A 69 -8.66 25.04 -1.56
N GLN A 70 -8.44 23.82 -1.09
CA GLN A 70 -7.14 23.28 -0.67
C GLN A 70 -6.37 22.75 -1.88
N SER A 71 -5.04 22.86 -1.85
CA SER A 71 -4.21 22.34 -2.94
C SER A 71 -4.12 20.81 -2.92
N ALA A 72 -3.89 20.21 -4.09
CA ALA A 72 -3.66 18.77 -4.20
C ALA A 72 -2.44 18.31 -3.38
N ALA A 73 -1.41 19.16 -3.25
CA ALA A 73 -0.22 18.87 -2.46
C ALA A 73 -0.52 18.80 -0.96
N GLU A 74 -1.31 19.74 -0.43
CA GLU A 74 -1.76 19.71 0.96
C GLU A 74 -2.60 18.48 1.25
N ALA A 75 -3.55 18.15 0.36
CA ALA A 75 -4.41 16.96 0.51
C ALA A 75 -3.60 15.64 0.49
N TYR A 76 -2.57 15.57 -0.35
CA TYR A 76 -1.64 14.45 -0.38
C TYR A 76 -0.85 14.33 0.93
N LEU A 77 -0.29 15.43 1.43
CA LEU A 77 0.49 15.45 2.66
C LEU A 77 -0.36 15.10 3.89
N GLU A 78 -1.59 15.57 3.93
CA GLU A 78 -2.57 15.22 4.95
C GLU A 78 -2.85 13.71 4.94
N LEU A 79 -3.15 13.12 3.78
CA LEU A 79 -3.37 11.68 3.67
C LEU A 79 -2.12 10.86 4.06
N ALA A 80 -0.93 11.35 3.67
CA ALA A 80 0.33 10.72 4.05
C ALA A 80 0.55 10.76 5.57
N ALA A 81 0.16 11.86 6.24
CA ALA A 81 0.21 11.97 7.69
C ALA A 81 -0.84 11.10 8.40
N GLU A 82 -2.01 10.89 7.79
CA GLU A 82 -3.04 9.98 8.30
C GLU A 82 -2.67 8.50 8.15
N GLN A 83 -1.95 8.15 7.07
CA GLN A 83 -1.59 6.78 6.73
C GLN A 83 -0.07 6.63 6.48
N PRO A 84 0.80 6.97 7.45
CA PRO A 84 2.24 7.08 7.24
C PRO A 84 2.88 5.72 6.92
N VAL A 85 2.40 4.64 7.54
CA VAL A 85 2.92 3.29 7.32
C VAL A 85 2.59 2.80 5.91
N LEU A 86 1.35 3.02 5.44
CA LEU A 86 0.96 2.65 4.08
C LEU A 86 1.81 3.43 3.06
N ARG A 87 1.98 4.74 3.27
CA ARG A 87 2.80 5.58 2.40
C ARG A 87 4.25 5.08 2.36
N ALA A 88 4.84 4.75 3.51
CA ALA A 88 6.21 4.24 3.60
C ALA A 88 6.41 2.91 2.84
N VAL A 89 5.44 1.98 2.90
CA VAL A 89 5.49 0.74 2.11
C VAL A 89 5.51 1.06 0.62
N LEU A 90 4.62 1.93 0.15
CA LEU A 90 4.53 2.27 -1.27
C LEU A 90 5.79 3.00 -1.76
N ASP A 91 6.33 3.94 -0.97
CA ASP A 91 7.57 4.65 -1.28
C ASP A 91 8.77 3.70 -1.42
N TYR A 92 8.91 2.76 -0.48
CA TYR A 92 10.00 1.78 -0.53
C TYR A 92 9.89 0.88 -1.76
N GLN A 93 8.69 0.40 -2.09
CA GLN A 93 8.49 -0.47 -3.25
C GLN A 93 8.66 0.29 -4.57
N ASP A 94 8.22 1.55 -4.66
CA ASP A 94 8.44 2.42 -5.82
C ASP A 94 9.95 2.67 -6.04
N ALA A 95 10.70 2.95 -4.97
CA ALA A 95 12.15 3.13 -5.02
C ALA A 95 12.89 1.84 -5.43
N ARG A 96 12.49 0.69 -4.88
CA ARG A 96 13.07 -0.62 -5.23
C ARG A 96 12.83 -0.98 -6.69
N ARG A 97 11.61 -0.76 -7.19
CA ARG A 97 11.28 -0.98 -8.60
C ARG A 97 12.12 -0.09 -9.51
N TRP A 98 12.22 1.20 -9.19
CA TRP A 98 13.03 2.13 -9.97
C TRP A 98 14.51 1.76 -9.98
N GLN A 99 15.04 1.23 -8.87
CA GLN A 99 16.41 0.72 -8.82
C GLN A 99 16.60 -0.49 -9.73
N ALA A 100 15.65 -1.44 -9.73
CA ALA A 100 15.71 -2.62 -10.61
C ALA A 100 15.69 -2.23 -12.10
N ASP A 101 14.83 -1.27 -12.47
CA ASP A 101 14.71 -0.78 -13.86
C ASP A 101 15.98 -0.05 -14.34
N ARG A 102 16.83 0.44 -13.43
CA ARG A 102 18.08 1.15 -13.75
C ARG A 102 19.29 0.26 -13.99
N VAL A 103 19.24 -1.01 -13.60
CA VAL A 103 20.34 -1.96 -13.81
C VAL A 103 20.10 -2.65 -15.16
N PRO A 104 20.83 -2.31 -16.25
CA PRO A 104 20.71 -3.06 -17.49
C PRO A 104 21.16 -4.50 -17.24
N ALA A 105 20.36 -5.47 -17.71
CA ALA A 105 20.72 -6.88 -17.65
C ALA A 105 22.11 -7.07 -18.28
N CYS A 106 23.07 -7.57 -17.48
CA CYS A 106 24.39 -7.97 -17.96
C CYS A 106 24.31 -9.25 -18.79
#